data_AF-A0A920NUB9-F1
#
_entry.id   AF-A0A920NUB9-F1
#
_cell.length_a   1.000
_cell.length_b   1.000
_cell.length_c   1.000
_cell.angle_alpha   90.00
_cell.angle_beta   90.00
_cell.angle_gamma   90.00
#
_symmetry.space_group_name_H-M   'P 1'
#
loop_
_entity.id
_entity.type
_entity.pdbx_description
1 polymer ?
#
loop_
_entity_poly.entity_id
_entity_poly.type
_entity_poly.pdbx_seq_one_letter_code
_entity_poly.pdbx_strand_id
1 'polypeptide(L)' 'MAHKKAGGSSRNGRDSNAKRLGVKRFGGEAVSAGSIL' A
#
# COMPACT_ATOMS: atom_id res chain seq x y z
N MET A 1 2.76 42.63 13.76
CA MET A 1 3.11 41.40 13.03
C MET A 1 1.93 40.99 12.16
N ALA A 2 2.19 40.77 10.87
CA ALA A 2 1.20 40.49 9.84
C ALA A 2 0.41 39.20 10.15
N HIS A 3 -0.88 39.21 9.84
CA HIS A 3 -1.75 38.04 9.92
C HIS A 3 -1.19 36.92 9.05
N LYS A 4 -0.51 35.95 9.67
CA LYS A 4 -0.16 34.71 9.01
C LYS A 4 -1.43 33.87 8.97
N LYS A 5 -2.09 33.80 7.80
CA LYS A 5 -3.05 32.72 7.51
C LYS A 5 -2.24 31.42 7.61
N ALA A 6 -2.26 30.78 8.76
CA ALA A 6 -1.62 29.49 8.94
C ALA A 6 -2.35 28.50 8.03
N GLY A 7 -1.68 28.11 6.95
CA GLY A 7 -2.13 27.05 6.07
C GLY A 7 -2.44 25.82 6.89
N GLY A 8 -3.63 25.24 6.67
CA GLY A 8 -4.06 24.04 7.37
C GLY A 8 -3.02 22.94 7.20
N SER A 9 -2.39 22.55 8.30
CA SER A 9 -1.51 21.38 8.33
C SER A 9 -2.40 20.15 8.31
N SER A 10 -2.34 19.38 7.23
CA SER A 10 -2.96 18.05 7.19
C SER A 10 -2.25 17.15 8.20
N ARG A 11 -2.96 16.83 9.29
CA ARG A 11 -2.52 15.90 10.35
C ARG A 11 -2.73 14.42 10.01
N ASN A 12 -3.25 14.12 8.81
CA ASN A 12 -3.61 12.78 8.40
C ASN A 12 -2.73 12.34 7.22
N GLY A 13 -1.53 11.86 7.53
CA GLY A 13 -0.55 11.33 6.57
C GLY A 13 0.02 9.98 6.98
N ARG A 14 -0.77 9.15 7.68
CA ARG A 14 -0.34 7.79 8.07
C ARG A 14 -0.80 6.82 7.00
N ASP A 15 0.14 6.29 6.24
CA ASP A 15 -0.07 5.11 5.41
C ASP A 15 0.79 3.96 5.92
N SER A 16 0.28 2.74 5.77
CA SER A 16 0.95 1.51 6.16
C SER A 16 1.47 0.78 4.93
N ASN A 17 2.58 0.05 5.07
CA ASN A 17 3.10 -0.73 3.95
C ASN A 17 2.06 -1.79 3.51
N ALA A 18 1.70 -1.76 2.24
CA ALA A 18 0.79 -2.73 1.66
C ALA A 18 1.41 -4.14 1.71
N LYS A 19 0.65 -5.11 2.21
CA LYS A 19 1.09 -6.51 2.40
C LYS A 19 1.12 -7.33 1.10
N ARG A 20 0.82 -6.71 -0.05
CA ARG A 20 0.74 -7.35 -1.38
C ARG A 20 -0.05 -8.67 -1.34
N LEU A 21 -1.22 -8.66 -0.70
CA LEU A 21 -2.10 -9.82 -0.63
C LEU A 21 -2.77 -10.05 -1.99
N GLY A 22 -3.21 -11.28 -2.24
CA GLY A 22 -3.88 -11.68 -3.47
C GLY A 22 -3.28 -12.95 -4.07
N VAL A 23 -3.94 -13.45 -5.10
CA VAL A 23 -3.56 -14.65 -5.86
C VAL A 23 -2.14 -14.48 -6.41
N LYS A 24 -1.32 -15.50 -6.22
CA LYS A 24 0.08 -15.56 -6.65
C LYS A 24 0.24 -16.30 -7.96
N ARG A 25 -0.64 -17.24 -8.29
CA ARG A 25 -0.69 -17.97 -9.54
C ARG A 25 -2.12 -18.27 -9.98
N PHE A 26 -2.38 -18.09 -11.26
CA PHE A 26 -3.70 -18.35 -11.84
C PHE A 26 -3.75 -19.73 -12.53
N GLY A 27 -4.96 -20.20 -12.84
CA GLY A 27 -5.15 -21.50 -13.48
C GLY A 27 -4.44 -21.59 -14.83
N GLY A 28 -3.69 -22.67 -15.05
CA GLY A 28 -2.92 -22.90 -16.28
C GLY A 28 -1.46 -22.46 -16.23
N GLU A 29 -1.01 -21.83 -15.14
CA GLU A 29 0.40 -21.51 -14.95
C GLU A 29 1.18 -22.71 -14.41
N ALA A 30 2.37 -22.96 -14.98
CA ALA A 30 3.28 -23.98 -14.48
C ALA A 30 3.90 -23.54 -13.14
N VAL A 31 3.83 -24.39 -12.12
CA VAL A 31 4.39 -24.13 -10.79
C VAL A 31 5.30 -25.26 -10.35
N SER A 32 6.40 -24.91 -9.68
CA SER A 32 7.26 -25.89 -9.01
C SER A 32 6.66 -26.32 -7.68
N ALA A 33 7.03 -27.51 -7.21
CA ALA A 33 6.61 -28.01 -5.91
C ALA A 33 7.03 -27.03 -4.78
N GLY A 34 6.09 -26.71 -3.89
CA GLY A 34 6.29 -25.76 -2.79
C GLY A 34 6.02 -24.29 -3.13
N SER A 35 5.52 -23.98 -4.33
CA SER A 35 5.12 -22.62 -4.70
C SER A 35 3.84 -22.16 -3.97
N ILE A 36 3.77 -20.87 -3.64
CA ILE A 36 2.54 -20.21 -3.13
C ILE A 36 1.67 -19.85 -4.34
N LEU A 37 0.37 -20.21 -4.26
CA LEU A 37 -0.64 -19.94 -5.30
C LEU A 37 -1.50 -18.72 -4.97
#